data_AF-A0A7H0Y2S5-F1
#
_entry.id   AF-A0A7H0Y2S5-F1
#
_cell.length_a   1.000
_cell.length_b   1.000
_cell.length_c   1.000
_cell.angle_alpha   90.00
_cell.angle_beta   90.00
_cell.angle_gamma   90.00
#
_symmetry.space_group_name_H-M   'P 1'
#
loop_
_entity.id
_entity.type
_entity.pdbx_description
1 polymer ?
#
loop_
_entity_poly.entity_id
_entity_poly.type
_entity_poly.pdbx_seq_one_letter_code
_entity_poly.pdbx_strand_id
1 'polypeptide(L)'
;MNKDKKIYIYNNPLERGYKQFKLSKKQHNHLFPKRKKKWNTRYEYYYNDKRIIVQHFTSYLAIALTTIMFPVLILFAGLSNFKEAITEMKHLYFEKKYGKFYEDWINSEIHQKDNKIINKKFTEIMVIINGGD
;
A
#
# COMPACT_ATOMS: atom_id res chain seq x y z
N MET A 1 18.54 27.96 -9.79
CA MET A 1 18.39 26.60 -10.34
C MET A 1 18.57 25.63 -9.17
N ASN A 2 17.49 25.03 -8.67
CA ASN A 2 17.51 24.34 -7.38
C ASN A 2 18.15 22.95 -7.49
N LYS A 3 19.12 22.69 -6.61
CA LYS A 3 19.99 21.51 -6.56
C LYS A 3 19.20 20.27 -6.10
N ASP A 4 19.44 19.15 -6.77
CA ASP A 4 19.14 17.77 -6.36
C ASP A 4 17.68 17.41 -6.08
N LYS A 5 16.86 17.40 -7.13
CA LYS A 5 15.57 16.68 -7.11
C LYS A 5 15.87 15.18 -7.09
N LYS A 6 15.96 14.56 -5.90
CA LYS A 6 16.10 13.10 -5.75
C LYS A 6 14.99 12.42 -6.54
N ILE A 7 15.36 11.72 -7.61
CA ILE A 7 14.42 10.91 -8.39
C ILE A 7 14.01 9.74 -7.50
N TYR A 8 12.71 9.61 -7.25
CA TYR A 8 12.17 8.47 -6.54
C TYR A 8 12.43 7.18 -7.32
N ILE A 9 12.93 6.15 -6.65
CA ILE A 9 13.08 4.80 -7.19
C ILE A 9 12.31 3.85 -6.28
N TYR A 10 11.38 3.10 -6.86
CA TYR A 10 10.64 2.09 -6.12
C TYR A 10 11.57 0.97 -5.69
N ASN A 11 11.58 0.69 -4.39
CA ASN A 11 12.37 -0.39 -3.82
C ASN A 11 11.46 -1.59 -3.53
N ASN A 12 11.50 -2.59 -4.41
CA ASN A 12 10.63 -3.75 -4.39
C ASN A 12 10.89 -4.61 -3.12
N PRO A 13 9.87 -4.88 -2.29
CA PRO A 13 10.04 -5.74 -1.11
C PRO A 13 10.59 -7.13 -1.44
N LEU A 14 10.23 -7.71 -2.59
CA LEU A 14 10.70 -9.05 -2.96
C LEU A 14 12.22 -9.10 -3.15
N GLU A 15 12.79 -8.06 -3.78
CA GLU A 15 14.25 -7.92 -3.97
C GLU A 15 14.99 -7.70 -2.65
N ARG A 16 14.27 -7.29 -1.60
CA ARG A 16 14.80 -7.09 -0.25
C ARG A 16 14.65 -8.32 0.65
N GLY A 17 14.31 -9.48 0.09
CA GLY A 17 14.17 -10.73 0.82
C GLY A 17 12.83 -10.88 1.55
N TYR A 18 11.79 -10.16 1.14
CA TYR A 18 10.44 -10.41 1.64
C TYR A 18 9.75 -11.47 0.79
N LYS A 19 8.84 -12.20 1.40
CA LYS A 19 7.91 -13.10 0.72
C LYS A 19 6.53 -12.47 0.68
N GLN A 20 5.84 -12.60 -0.44
CA GLN A 20 4.46 -12.11 -0.58
C GLN A 20 3.47 -13.15 -0.03
N PHE A 21 2.41 -12.67 0.60
CA PHE A 21 1.31 -13.52 1.07
C PHE A 21 -0.04 -12.84 0.83
N LYS A 22 -1.13 -13.58 1.03
CA LYS A 22 -2.50 -13.08 0.85
C LYS A 22 -3.26 -13.16 2.16
N LEU A 23 -4.09 -12.14 2.38
CA LEU A 23 -5.07 -12.13 3.46
C LEU A 23 -6.47 -11.99 2.87
N SER A 24 -7.39 -12.85 3.33
CA SER A 24 -8.82 -12.66 3.14
C SER A 24 -9.29 -11.35 3.78
N LYS A 25 -10.47 -10.86 3.37
CA LYS A 25 -11.06 -9.66 3.98
C LYS A 25 -11.31 -9.84 5.48
N LYS A 26 -11.72 -11.04 5.91
CA LYS A 26 -11.94 -11.37 7.33
C LYS A 26 -10.63 -11.29 8.12
N GLN A 27 -9.58 -11.97 7.65
CA GLN A 27 -8.26 -11.94 8.30
C GLN A 27 -7.69 -10.52 8.36
N HIS A 28 -7.71 -9.76 7.26
CA HIS A 28 -7.25 -8.36 7.26
C HIS A 28 -8.02 -7.53 8.29
N ASN A 29 -9.35 -7.61 8.30
CA ASN A 29 -10.16 -6.79 9.20
C ASN A 29 -9.99 -7.17 10.68
N HIS A 30 -9.73 -8.44 10.96
CA HIS A 30 -9.40 -8.93 12.30
C HIS A 30 -8.06 -8.35 12.76
N LEU A 31 -7.03 -8.48 11.93
CA LEU A 31 -5.68 -8.00 12.23
C LEU A 31 -5.61 -6.46 12.29
N PHE A 32 -6.30 -5.76 11.39
CA PHE A 32 -6.26 -4.30 11.24
C PHE A 32 -7.63 -3.66 11.54
N PRO A 33 -8.11 -3.71 12.80
CA PRO A 33 -9.48 -3.29 13.13
C PRO A 33 -9.73 -1.79 12.86
N LYS A 34 -8.69 -0.96 13.04
CA LYS A 34 -8.73 0.49 12.75
C LYS A 34 -8.55 0.83 11.26
N ARG A 35 -8.09 -0.12 10.44
CA ARG A 35 -7.81 0.07 9.00
C ARG A 35 -8.39 -1.08 8.19
N LYS A 36 -9.73 -1.22 8.26
CA LYS A 36 -10.47 -2.27 7.55
C LYS A 36 -10.25 -2.17 6.02
N LYS A 37 -10.32 -3.32 5.36
CA LYS A 37 -10.15 -3.48 3.91
C LYS A 37 -11.26 -2.73 3.17
N LYS A 38 -10.89 -1.77 2.33
CA LYS A 38 -11.82 -0.97 1.50
C LYS A 38 -11.88 -1.51 0.07
N TRP A 39 -13.00 -1.27 -0.63
CA TRP A 39 -13.19 -1.74 -2.01
C TRP A 39 -12.33 -0.96 -3.02
N ASN A 40 -12.05 0.31 -2.73
CA ASN A 40 -11.25 1.20 -3.56
C ASN A 40 -9.74 1.08 -3.29
N THR A 41 -9.32 0.12 -2.48
CA THR A 41 -7.91 -0.09 -2.14
C THR A 41 -7.52 -1.54 -2.41
N ARG A 42 -6.43 -1.74 -3.16
CA ARG A 42 -5.71 -3.01 -3.28
C ARG A 42 -4.60 -3.04 -2.22
N TYR A 43 -4.40 -4.21 -1.63
CA TYR A 43 -3.43 -4.41 -0.57
C TYR A 43 -2.44 -5.48 -1.02
N GLU A 44 -1.16 -5.19 -0.91
CA GLU A 44 -0.08 -6.15 -1.14
C GLU A 44 0.66 -6.36 0.19
N TYR A 45 0.74 -7.62 0.62
CA TYR A 45 1.30 -7.98 1.92
C TYR A 45 2.60 -8.75 1.73
N TYR A 46 3.61 -8.35 2.49
CA TYR A 46 4.94 -8.91 2.43
C TYR A 46 5.44 -9.19 3.85
N TYR A 47 6.19 -10.26 4.05
CA TYR A 47 6.77 -10.59 5.35
C TYR A 47 8.20 -11.08 5.21
N ASN A 48 8.95 -10.89 6.29
CA ASN A 48 10.19 -11.59 6.58
C ASN A 48 10.27 -11.82 8.10
N ASP A 49 11.40 -12.32 8.58
CA ASP A 49 11.58 -12.67 9.99
C ASP A 49 11.52 -11.48 10.96
N LYS A 50 11.66 -10.24 10.45
CA LYS A 50 11.74 -9.02 11.26
C LYS A 50 10.49 -8.17 11.21
N ARG A 51 9.78 -8.14 10.09
CA ARG A 51 8.59 -7.31 9.93
C ARG A 51 7.68 -7.77 8.81
N ILE A 52 6.43 -7.34 8.94
CA ILE A 52 5.41 -7.41 7.89
C ILE A 52 5.23 -6.01 7.32
N ILE A 53 5.13 -5.94 6.00
CA ILE A 53 4.86 -4.73 5.23
C ILE A 53 3.49 -4.88 4.56
N VAL A 54 2.71 -3.82 4.60
CA VAL A 54 1.44 -3.70 3.87
C VAL A 54 1.52 -2.48 2.98
N GLN A 55 1.52 -2.69 1.67
CA GLN A 55 1.45 -1.61 0.69
C GLN A 55 0.01 -1.42 0.21
N HIS A 56 -0.43 -0.17 0.19
CA HIS A 56 -1.80 0.22 -0.13
C HIS A 56 -1.84 0.97 -1.45
N PHE A 57 -2.52 0.39 -2.43
CA PHE A 57 -2.67 0.88 -3.79
C PHE A 57 -4.14 1.17 -4.10
N THR A 58 -4.40 1.95 -5.14
CA THR A 58 -5.75 2.10 -5.65
C THR A 58 -6.21 0.79 -6.29
N SER A 59 -7.45 0.36 -6.01
CA SER A 59 -7.94 -0.87 -6.60
C SER A 59 -8.17 -0.71 -8.11
N TYR A 60 -7.99 -1.78 -8.88
CA TYR A 60 -8.21 -1.73 -10.33
C TYR A 60 -9.62 -1.28 -10.71
N LEU A 61 -10.62 -1.64 -9.90
CA LEU A 61 -11.99 -1.17 -10.07
C LEU A 61 -12.11 0.35 -9.87
N ALA A 62 -11.46 0.89 -8.84
CA ALA A 62 -11.44 2.34 -8.62
C ALA A 62 -10.70 3.07 -9.76
N ILE A 63 -9.56 2.54 -10.23
CA ILE A 63 -8.85 3.09 -11.41
C ILE A 63 -9.76 3.10 -12.64
N ALA A 64 -10.46 1.99 -12.92
CA ALA A 64 -11.39 1.90 -14.04
C ALA A 64 -12.53 2.92 -13.93
N LEU A 65 -13.15 3.05 -12.75
CA LEU A 65 -14.20 4.03 -12.49
C LEU A 65 -13.69 5.46 -12.69
N THR A 66 -12.53 5.81 -12.13
CA THR A 66 -11.91 7.12 -12.31
C THR A 66 -11.63 7.41 -13.78
N THR A 67 -11.21 6.41 -14.54
CA THR A 67 -10.94 6.54 -15.98
C THR A 67 -12.21 6.86 -16.77
N ILE A 68 -13.31 6.16 -16.49
CA ILE A 68 -14.60 6.40 -17.14
C ILE A 68 -15.14 7.79 -16.78
N MET A 69 -14.96 8.21 -15.53
CA MET A 69 -15.41 9.53 -15.05
C MET A 69 -14.47 10.67 -15.46
N PHE A 70 -13.27 10.38 -15.94
CA PHE A 70 -12.26 11.40 -16.23
C PHE A 70 -12.73 12.50 -17.18
N PRO A 71 -13.42 12.23 -18.31
CA PRO A 71 -13.93 13.29 -19.18
C PRO A 71 -14.90 14.24 -18.45
N VAL A 72 -15.78 13.69 -17.62
CA VAL A 72 -16.74 14.47 -16.83
C VAL A 72 -16.02 15.31 -15.79
N LEU A 73 -15.01 14.74 -15.11
CA LEU A 73 -14.19 15.46 -14.13
C LEU A 73 -13.41 16.63 -14.77
N ILE A 74 -12.89 16.46 -15.98
CA ILE A 74 -12.22 17.54 -16.73
C ILE A 74 -13.20 18.65 -17.12
N LEU A 75 -14.41 18.30 -17.55
CA LEU A 75 -15.43 19.30 -17.88
C LEU A 75 -15.78 20.17 -16.67
N PHE A 76 -15.90 19.57 -15.47
CA PHE A 76 -16.15 20.32 -14.24
C PHE A 76 -14.94 21.10 -13.73
N ALA A 77 -13.74 20.53 -13.82
CA ALA A 77 -12.51 21.20 -13.35
C ALA A 77 -12.05 22.33 -14.28
N GLY A 78 -12.53 22.37 -15.52
CA GLY A 78 -12.11 23.31 -16.55
C GLY A 78 -10.81 22.89 -17.24
N LEU A 79 -10.66 23.30 -18.50
CA LEU A 79 -9.52 22.91 -19.36
C LEU A 79 -8.16 23.43 -18.85
N SER A 80 -8.14 24.47 -18.03
CA SER A 80 -6.92 25.00 -17.41
C SER A 80 -6.21 23.96 -16.53
N ASN A 81 -6.93 23.00 -15.96
CA ASN A 81 -6.41 21.96 -15.07
C ASN A 81 -6.06 20.64 -15.79
N PHE A 82 -6.21 20.59 -17.12
CA PHE A 82 -6.10 19.34 -17.88
C PHE A 82 -4.73 18.67 -17.74
N LYS A 83 -3.63 19.43 -17.79
CA LYS A 83 -2.27 18.89 -17.69
C LYS A 83 -2.01 18.21 -16.33
N GLU A 84 -2.47 18.83 -15.26
CA GLU A 84 -2.34 18.27 -13.91
C GLU A 84 -3.19 17.00 -13.77
N ALA A 85 -4.43 17.04 -14.27
CA ALA A 85 -5.33 15.90 -14.23
C ALA A 85 -4.79 14.67 -15.01
N ILE A 86 -4.19 14.88 -16.19
CA ILE A 86 -3.50 13.81 -16.94
C ILE A 86 -2.30 13.27 -16.15
N THR A 87 -1.56 14.14 -15.46
CA THR A 87 -0.43 13.75 -14.62
C THR A 87 -0.89 12.90 -13.44
N GLU A 88 -1.97 13.28 -12.76
CA GLU A 88 -2.56 12.48 -11.68
C GLU A 88 -3.14 11.15 -12.18
N MET A 89 -3.71 11.10 -13.38
CA MET A 89 -4.09 9.83 -14.01
C MET A 89 -2.87 8.93 -14.24
N LYS A 90 -1.77 9.48 -14.76
CA LYS A 90 -0.53 8.72 -14.95
C LYS A 90 0.02 8.21 -13.61
N HIS A 91 -0.02 9.04 -12.57
CA HIS A 91 0.35 8.66 -11.21
C HIS A 91 -0.53 7.52 -10.66
N LEU A 92 -1.83 7.57 -10.92
CA LEU A 92 -2.81 6.54 -10.53
C LEU A 92 -2.55 5.19 -11.23
N TYR A 93 -2.16 5.18 -12.50
CA TYR A 93 -1.84 3.93 -13.21
C TYR A 93 -0.49 3.33 -12.80
N PHE A 94 0.46 4.17 -12.39
CA PHE A 94 1.83 3.76 -12.11
C PHE A 94 2.26 4.13 -10.69
N GLU A 95 1.41 3.82 -9.71
CA GLU A 95 1.59 4.22 -8.30
C GLU A 95 2.96 3.84 -7.75
N LYS A 96 3.44 2.63 -8.04
CA LYS A 96 4.78 2.18 -7.64
C LYS A 96 5.87 3.05 -8.24
N LYS A 97 5.82 3.36 -9.54
CA LYS A 97 6.84 4.16 -10.23
C LYS A 97 6.94 5.58 -9.68
N TYR A 98 5.82 6.15 -9.27
CA TYR A 98 5.72 7.54 -8.82
C TYR A 98 5.67 7.71 -7.29
N GLY A 99 5.74 6.61 -6.53
CA GLY A 99 5.64 6.66 -5.07
C GLY A 99 4.25 7.10 -4.56
N LYS A 100 3.20 6.88 -5.36
CA LYS A 100 1.82 7.28 -5.07
C LYS A 100 1.05 6.15 -4.38
N PHE A 101 1.62 5.67 -3.28
CA PHE A 101 1.05 4.65 -2.41
C PHE A 101 1.52 4.93 -0.98
N TYR A 102 0.93 4.27 0.00
CA TYR A 102 1.44 4.31 1.38
C TYR A 102 1.71 2.90 1.90
N GLU A 103 2.62 2.85 2.88
CA GLU A 103 3.12 1.62 3.47
C GLU A 103 2.88 1.66 4.98
N ASP A 104 2.28 0.59 5.50
CA ASP A 104 2.21 0.31 6.93
C ASP A 104 3.17 -0.85 7.25
N TRP A 105 3.73 -0.83 8.46
CA TRP A 105 4.63 -1.87 8.96
C TRP A 105 4.20 -2.45 10.31
N ILE A 106 4.55 -3.70 10.53
CA ILE A 106 4.40 -4.40 11.81
C ILE A 106 5.74 -5.09 12.09
N ASN A 107 6.49 -4.57 13.05
CA ASN A 107 7.74 -5.21 13.47
C ASN A 107 7.43 -6.43 14.36
N SER A 108 8.30 -7.44 14.30
CA SER A 108 8.24 -8.63 15.15
C SER A 108 8.40 -8.30 16.63
N GLU A 109 9.10 -7.20 16.93
CA GLU A 109 9.34 -6.68 18.26
C GLU A 109 8.77 -5.26 18.41
N ILE A 110 8.24 -4.95 19.59
CA ILE A 110 7.86 -3.60 20.00
C ILE A 110 8.63 -3.22 21.26
N HIS A 111 9.00 -1.94 21.36
CA HIS A 111 9.67 -1.40 22.54
C HIS A 111 8.63 -0.86 23.53
N GLN A 112 8.69 -1.33 24.78
CA GLN A 112 7.86 -0.85 25.87
C GLN A 112 8.72 -0.65 27.12
N LYS A 113 8.89 0.61 27.55
CA LYS A 113 9.64 0.98 28.77
C LYS A 113 10.97 0.21 28.89
N ASP A 114 11.82 0.39 27.88
CA ASP A 114 13.17 -0.20 27.77
C ASP A 114 13.24 -1.72 27.54
N ASN A 115 12.11 -2.44 27.54
CA ASN A 115 12.04 -3.85 27.20
C ASN A 115 11.56 -4.08 25.76
N LYS A 116 12.12 -5.11 25.11
CA LYS A 116 11.65 -5.64 23.82
C LYS A 116 10.61 -6.73 24.08
N ILE A 117 9.43 -6.57 23.50
CA ILE A 117 8.34 -7.54 23.62
C ILE A 117 7.96 -8.03 22.23
N ILE A 118 7.66 -9.33 22.11
CA ILE A 118 7.17 -9.93 20.88
C ILE A 118 5.82 -9.30 20.52
N ASN A 119 5.71 -8.84 19.28
CA ASN A 119 4.49 -8.26 18.76
C ASN A 119 3.47 -9.37 18.48
N LYS A 120 2.45 -9.48 19.34
CA LYS A 120 1.37 -10.48 19.21
C LYS A 120 0.76 -10.51 17.80
N LYS A 121 0.58 -9.36 17.17
CA LYS A 121 -0.01 -9.25 15.83
C LYS A 121 0.90 -9.81 14.75
N PHE A 122 2.23 -9.66 14.90
CA PHE A 122 3.19 -10.29 14.01
C PHE A 122 3.10 -11.82 14.14
N THR A 123 3.08 -12.34 15.37
CA THR A 123 2.95 -13.79 15.63
C THR A 123 1.67 -14.37 15.04
N GLU A 124 0.52 -13.70 15.23
CA GLU A 124 -0.76 -14.14 14.65
C GLU A 124 -0.70 -14.23 13.12
N ILE A 125 -0.05 -13.27 12.45
CA ILE A 125 0.13 -13.30 11.00
C ILE A 125 1.04 -14.44 10.57
N MET A 126 2.14 -14.68 11.29
CA MET A 126 3.04 -15.79 11.00
C MET A 126 2.35 -17.15 11.17
N VAL A 127 1.45 -17.30 12.14
CA VAL A 127 0.61 -18.50 12.29
C VAL A 127 -0.32 -18.67 11.09
N ILE A 128 -0.97 -17.60 10.61
CA ILE A 128 -1.82 -17.65 9.41
C ILE A 128 -1.02 -18.05 8.16
N ILE A 129 0.22 -17.57 8.03
CA ILE A 129 1.09 -17.89 6.90
C ILE A 129 1.56 -19.35 6.95
N ASN A 130 1.96 -19.84 8.13
CA ASN A 130 2.55 -21.17 8.31
C ASN A 130 1.51 -22.29 8.48
N GLY A 131 0.30 -21.95 8.94
CA GLY A 131 -0.82 -22.88 9.13
C GLY A 131 -1.89 -22.78 8.05
N GLY A 132 -1.56 -22.20 6.89
CA GLY A 132 -2.47 -22.10 5.76
C GLY A 132 -2.58 -23.44 5.02
N ASP A 133 -3.77 -24.03 5.11
CA ASP A 133 -4.30 -25.12 4.26
C ASP A 133 -4.05 -24.91 2.76
#